data_AF-A0A1V6H0V9-F1
#
_entry.id   AF-A0A1V6H0V9-F1
#
_cell.length_a   1.000
_cell.length_b   1.000
_cell.length_c   1.000
_cell.angle_alpha   90.00
_cell.angle_beta   90.00
_cell.angle_gamma   90.00
#
_symmetry.space_group_name_H-M   'P 1'
#
loop_
_entity.id
_entity.type
_entity.pdbx_description
1 polymer ?
#
loop_
_entity_poly.entity_id
_entity_poly.type
_entity_poly.pdbx_seq_one_letter_code
_entity_poly.pdbx_strand_id
1 'polypeptide(L)'
;MPSFDMSYTLHRTAALLGAAVFLAVCARAATPQEEAFLKAWGAHARTPNDHKAVIEACQSVMDKSSTLGEFLPAVKTLAAWHLLAGGMQADAVRIFESAVTEDKAGRPIARFADIMARRWLTRIDHAKVEIALKTYYAENVEYPSSLAPLLNLPAGKAPPKNDRFGDPWAYKIEPFSRLSGLANQRYSLFSKSMGNKLTKLTAWPLDRYGSPKSAAILGRKTANPISVEFETVTEVGTQRGVATENGLINGIRFLKLDSDGRFALMIDSECDYWVVATPARSR
;
A
#
# COMPACT_ATOMS: atom_id res chain seq x y z
N MET A 1 27.65 -14.90 83.02
CA MET A 1 26.36 -14.28 82.67
C MET A 1 26.61 -13.32 81.51
N PRO A 2 26.12 -13.62 80.30
CA PRO A 2 26.30 -12.77 79.13
C PRO A 2 25.07 -11.88 78.93
N SER A 3 25.26 -10.62 78.57
CA SER A 3 24.18 -9.75 78.08
C SER A 3 24.64 -9.11 76.76
N PHE A 4 23.84 -9.40 75.74
CA PHE A 4 24.10 -9.32 74.31
C PHE A 4 24.08 -7.89 73.77
N ASP A 5 24.95 -7.67 72.79
CA ASP A 5 24.90 -6.57 71.80
C ASP A 5 23.53 -6.52 71.10
N MET A 6 22.90 -5.35 71.13
CA MET A 6 21.69 -5.06 70.36
C MET A 6 21.98 -3.89 69.41
N SER A 7 22.62 -4.19 68.28
CA SER A 7 22.91 -3.23 67.22
C SER A 7 22.87 -3.87 65.83
N TYR A 8 21.84 -4.66 65.50
CA TYR A 8 21.68 -5.18 64.13
C TYR A 8 20.23 -5.52 63.75
N THR A 9 19.29 -4.58 63.86
CA THR A 9 17.96 -4.78 63.25
C THR A 9 17.27 -3.45 62.95
N LEU A 10 17.75 -2.71 61.95
CA LEU A 10 16.94 -1.65 61.32
C LEU A 10 17.51 -1.17 59.98
N HIS A 11 18.08 -2.06 59.16
CA HIS A 11 18.52 -1.72 57.79
C HIS A 11 18.05 -2.73 56.72
N ARG A 12 17.11 -3.63 57.05
CA ARG A 12 16.61 -4.67 56.13
C ARG A 12 15.19 -4.48 55.61
N THR A 13 14.55 -3.35 55.89
CA THR A 13 13.19 -3.04 55.40
C THR A 13 13.13 -1.89 54.38
N ALA A 14 14.28 -1.33 53.97
CA ALA A 14 14.33 -0.29 52.94
C ALA A 14 14.80 -0.79 51.56
N ALA A 15 15.18 -2.06 51.43
CA ALA A 15 15.73 -2.62 50.18
C ALA A 15 14.71 -3.43 49.34
N LEU A 16 13.45 -3.55 49.77
CA LEU A 16 12.42 -4.34 49.06
C LEU A 16 11.31 -3.49 48.41
N LEU A 17 11.34 -2.16 48.58
CA LEU A 17 10.38 -1.23 47.95
C LEU A 17 10.96 -0.41 46.79
N GLY A 18 12.27 -0.51 46.52
CA GLY A 18 12.96 0.21 45.43
C GLY A 18 13.15 -0.57 44.13
N ALA A 19 12.82 -1.87 44.09
CA ALA A 19 13.08 -2.73 42.92
C ALA A 19 11.85 -2.94 42.00
N ALA A 20 10.69 -2.37 42.33
CA ALA A 20 9.46 -2.55 41.56
C ALA A 20 9.15 -1.42 40.55
N VAL A 21 10.01 -0.40 40.44
CA VAL A 21 9.73 0.81 39.63
C VAL A 21 10.46 0.83 38.27
N PHE A 22 11.32 -0.15 37.95
CA PHE A 22 12.21 -0.04 36.78
C PHE A 22 12.07 -1.08 35.66
N LEU A 23 11.07 -1.97 35.67
CA LEU A 23 10.84 -2.92 34.57
C LEU A 23 9.36 -3.09 34.19
N ALA A 24 8.59 -2.01 34.27
CA ALA A 24 7.42 -1.88 33.41
C ALA A 24 7.89 -1.53 32.00
N VAL A 25 8.60 -2.46 31.35
CA VAL A 25 8.60 -2.48 29.89
C VAL A 25 7.15 -2.72 29.53
N CYS A 26 6.43 -1.67 29.16
CA CYS A 26 5.07 -1.75 28.66
C CYS A 26 5.10 -2.63 27.40
N ALA A 27 4.97 -3.95 27.57
CA ALA A 27 4.48 -4.82 26.53
C ALA A 27 3.06 -4.33 26.23
N ARG A 28 2.94 -3.46 25.23
CA ARG A 28 1.66 -2.92 24.79
C ARG A 28 0.95 -4.03 24.04
N ALA A 29 0.07 -4.74 24.75
CA ALA A 29 -0.77 -5.77 24.16
C ALA A 29 -1.43 -5.28 22.85
N ALA A 30 -1.49 -6.19 21.88
CA ALA A 30 -2.15 -6.01 20.61
C ALA A 30 -3.49 -5.29 20.75
N THR A 31 -3.66 -4.24 19.97
CA THR A 31 -4.93 -3.54 19.89
C THR A 31 -5.93 -4.36 19.05
N PRO A 32 -7.26 -4.22 19.28
CA PRO A 32 -8.27 -4.81 18.40
C PRO A 32 -8.11 -4.42 16.92
N GLN A 33 -7.50 -3.25 16.66
CA GLN A 33 -7.21 -2.75 15.31
C GLN A 33 -6.11 -3.52 14.61
N GLU A 34 -5.05 -3.85 15.33
CA GLU A 34 -3.97 -4.68 14.82
C GLU A 34 -4.44 -6.12 14.58
N GLU A 35 -5.29 -6.67 15.46
CA GLU A 35 -5.92 -7.99 15.26
C GLU A 35 -6.81 -8.04 14.01
N ALA A 36 -7.68 -7.03 13.85
CA ALA A 36 -8.56 -6.95 12.68
C ALA A 36 -7.75 -6.83 11.38
N PHE A 37 -6.69 -6.03 11.37
CA PHE A 37 -5.77 -5.95 10.24
C PHE A 37 -5.09 -7.29 9.94
N LEU A 38 -4.50 -7.94 10.95
CA LEU A 38 -3.84 -9.25 10.80
C LEU A 38 -4.78 -10.35 10.34
N LYS A 39 -6.07 -10.29 10.71
CA LYS A 39 -7.07 -11.24 10.20
C LYS A 39 -7.22 -11.12 8.68
N ALA A 40 -7.39 -9.89 8.17
CA ALA A 40 -7.51 -9.64 6.73
C ALA A 40 -6.21 -9.98 5.98
N TRP A 41 -5.07 -9.48 6.48
CA TRP A 41 -3.77 -9.75 5.87
C TRP A 41 -3.39 -11.23 5.93
N GLY A 42 -3.72 -11.93 7.02
CA GLY A 42 -3.45 -13.35 7.18
C GLY A 42 -4.23 -14.21 6.18
N ALA A 43 -5.46 -13.83 5.81
CA ALA A 43 -6.19 -14.47 4.72
C ALA A 43 -5.46 -14.28 3.40
N HIS A 44 -5.05 -13.04 3.10
CA HIS A 44 -4.24 -12.71 1.93
C HIS A 44 -2.94 -13.54 1.87
N ALA A 45 -2.17 -13.58 2.95
CA ALA A 45 -0.88 -14.25 2.99
C ALA A 45 -0.96 -15.78 2.83
N ARG A 46 -2.07 -16.41 3.27
CA ARG A 46 -2.25 -17.88 3.16
C ARG A 46 -2.74 -18.29 1.78
N THR A 47 -3.66 -17.53 1.21
CA THR A 47 -4.34 -17.87 -0.05
C THR A 47 -4.39 -16.63 -0.95
N PRO A 48 -3.25 -16.13 -1.44
CA PRO A 48 -3.19 -14.85 -2.16
C PRO A 48 -4.00 -14.86 -3.47
N ASN A 49 -4.23 -16.03 -4.04
CA ASN A 49 -4.96 -16.20 -5.30
C ASN A 49 -6.43 -16.59 -5.08
N ASP A 50 -6.85 -16.85 -3.84
CA ASP A 50 -8.26 -17.03 -3.50
C ASP A 50 -8.88 -15.65 -3.22
N HIS A 51 -9.15 -14.92 -4.31
CA HIS A 51 -9.66 -13.55 -4.22
C HIS A 51 -10.98 -13.47 -3.45
N LYS A 52 -11.84 -14.49 -3.58
CA LYS A 52 -13.11 -14.55 -2.85
C LYS A 52 -12.89 -14.63 -1.35
N ALA A 53 -12.06 -15.57 -0.89
CA ALA A 53 -11.78 -15.72 0.54
C ALA A 53 -11.12 -14.46 1.15
N VAL A 54 -10.24 -13.79 0.40
CA VAL A 54 -9.61 -12.55 0.88
C VAL A 54 -10.62 -11.41 0.94
N ILE A 55 -11.50 -11.26 -0.06
CA ILE A 55 -12.57 -10.25 -0.05
C ILE A 55 -13.49 -10.45 1.15
N GLU A 56 -13.94 -11.68 1.41
CA GLU A 56 -14.80 -12.01 2.57
C GLU A 56 -14.10 -11.68 3.90
N ALA A 57 -12.80 -12.00 4.02
CA ALA A 57 -12.02 -11.67 5.21
C ALA A 57 -11.94 -10.15 5.43
N CYS A 58 -11.64 -9.38 4.37
CA CYS A 58 -11.61 -7.92 4.41
C CYS A 58 -12.97 -7.32 4.76
N GLN A 59 -14.05 -7.78 4.13
CA GLN A 59 -15.42 -7.32 4.41
C GLN A 59 -15.79 -7.57 5.88
N SER A 60 -15.48 -8.76 6.41
CA SER A 60 -15.80 -9.13 7.79
C SER A 60 -15.20 -8.20 8.86
N VAL A 61 -14.07 -7.56 8.55
CA VAL A 61 -13.42 -6.58 9.45
C VAL A 61 -13.83 -5.14 9.14
N MET A 62 -14.15 -4.84 7.88
CA MET A 62 -14.67 -3.52 7.47
C MET A 62 -16.10 -3.26 7.94
N ASP A 63 -16.95 -4.29 8.04
CA ASP A 63 -18.31 -4.18 8.58
C ASP A 63 -18.32 -3.71 10.04
N LYS A 64 -17.20 -3.95 10.73
CA LYS A 64 -16.92 -3.46 12.08
C LYS A 64 -15.89 -2.33 12.01
N SER A 65 -16.06 -1.37 11.11
CA SER A 65 -15.05 -0.34 10.77
C SER A 65 -14.40 0.39 11.95
N SER A 66 -15.14 0.59 13.05
CA SER A 66 -14.63 1.12 14.32
C SER A 66 -13.46 0.29 14.91
N THR A 67 -13.39 -0.99 14.55
CA THR A 67 -12.33 -1.92 14.95
C THR A 67 -11.08 -1.81 14.10
N LEU A 68 -11.06 -1.11 12.95
CA LEU A 68 -9.85 -1.00 12.11
C LEU A 68 -9.04 0.28 12.34
N GLY A 69 -9.68 1.34 12.84
CA GLY A 69 -9.03 2.63 13.11
C GLY A 69 -8.17 3.11 11.93
N GLU A 70 -6.87 3.32 12.19
CA GLU A 70 -5.93 3.83 11.17
C GLU A 70 -5.58 2.82 10.06
N PHE A 71 -5.89 1.52 10.24
CA PHE A 71 -5.61 0.48 9.25
C PHE A 71 -6.73 0.31 8.22
N LEU A 72 -7.88 0.95 8.43
CA LEU A 72 -9.03 0.85 7.51
C LEU A 72 -8.66 1.18 6.05
N PRO A 73 -7.89 2.24 5.74
CA PRO A 73 -7.51 2.54 4.35
C PRO A 73 -6.65 1.45 3.70
N ALA A 74 -5.79 0.78 4.47
CA ALA A 74 -4.96 -0.33 3.97
C ALA A 74 -5.82 -1.56 3.64
N VAL A 75 -6.78 -1.90 4.49
CA VAL A 75 -7.71 -3.01 4.23
C VAL A 75 -8.62 -2.72 3.04
N LYS A 76 -9.11 -1.48 2.89
CA LYS A 76 -9.90 -1.06 1.73
C LYS A 76 -9.14 -1.27 0.41
N THR A 77 -7.90 -0.81 0.35
CA THR A 77 -7.09 -0.89 -0.87
C THR A 77 -6.64 -2.33 -1.18
N LEU A 78 -6.41 -3.17 -0.16
CA LEU A 78 -6.24 -4.62 -0.34
C LEU A 78 -7.50 -5.27 -0.94
N ALA A 79 -8.67 -4.98 -0.37
CA ALA A 79 -9.95 -5.52 -0.87
C ALA A 79 -10.24 -5.06 -2.30
N ALA A 80 -10.02 -3.78 -2.60
CA ALA A 80 -10.23 -3.20 -3.93
C ALA A 80 -9.34 -3.87 -4.99
N TRP A 81 -8.08 -4.16 -4.66
CA TRP A 81 -7.22 -4.92 -5.57
C TRP A 81 -7.76 -6.33 -5.84
N HIS A 82 -8.18 -7.06 -4.80
CA HIS A 82 -8.73 -8.41 -4.99
C HIS A 82 -10.05 -8.41 -5.77
N LEU A 83 -10.87 -7.37 -5.60
CA LEU A 83 -12.06 -7.17 -6.45
C LEU A 83 -11.66 -6.96 -7.90
N LEU A 84 -10.62 -6.16 -8.17
CA LEU A 84 -10.11 -5.92 -9.52
C LEU A 84 -9.55 -7.21 -10.15
N ALA A 85 -8.73 -7.95 -9.42
CA ALA A 85 -8.16 -9.23 -9.84
C ALA A 85 -9.23 -10.30 -10.08
N GLY A 86 -10.30 -10.29 -9.27
CA GLY A 86 -11.48 -11.15 -9.45
C GLY A 86 -12.46 -10.70 -10.53
N GLY A 87 -12.12 -9.68 -11.35
CA GLY A 87 -12.97 -9.18 -12.44
C GLY A 87 -14.14 -8.29 -12.02
N MET A 88 -14.28 -7.97 -10.73
CA MET A 88 -15.34 -7.11 -10.17
C MET A 88 -14.93 -5.63 -10.22
N GLN A 89 -14.63 -5.12 -11.42
CA GLN A 89 -14.03 -3.80 -11.60
C GLN A 89 -14.89 -2.65 -11.03
N ALA A 90 -16.21 -2.71 -11.16
CA ALA A 90 -17.10 -1.64 -10.66
C ALA A 90 -17.02 -1.51 -9.13
N ASP A 91 -17.02 -2.64 -8.41
CA ASP A 91 -16.85 -2.65 -6.96
C ASP A 91 -15.43 -2.23 -6.54
N ALA A 92 -14.41 -2.67 -7.27
CA ALA A 92 -13.04 -2.24 -7.03
C ALA A 92 -12.90 -0.72 -7.11
N VAL A 93 -13.46 -0.09 -8.16
CA VAL A 93 -13.47 1.37 -8.34
C VAL A 93 -14.14 2.04 -7.15
N ARG A 94 -15.33 1.59 -6.74
CA ARG A 94 -16.07 2.16 -5.60
C ARG A 94 -15.25 2.10 -4.30
N ILE A 95 -14.58 0.98 -4.02
CA ILE A 95 -13.77 0.84 -2.81
C ILE A 95 -12.50 1.70 -2.89
N PHE A 96 -11.79 1.73 -4.02
CA PHE A 96 -10.65 2.63 -4.22
C PHE A 96 -11.05 4.10 -4.04
N GLU A 97 -12.14 4.55 -4.64
CA GLU A 97 -12.65 5.91 -4.47
C GLU A 97 -12.96 6.23 -3.01
N SER A 98 -13.45 5.26 -2.23
CA SER A 98 -13.68 5.44 -0.79
C SER A 98 -12.41 5.49 0.07
N ALA A 99 -11.25 5.14 -0.50
CA ALA A 99 -9.94 5.23 0.15
C ALA A 99 -9.17 6.50 -0.22
N VAL A 100 -9.66 7.25 -1.23
CA VAL A 100 -9.14 8.56 -1.60
C VAL A 100 -9.51 9.57 -0.51
N THR A 101 -8.55 10.40 -0.10
CA THR A 101 -8.77 11.47 0.89
C THR A 101 -8.41 12.83 0.33
N GLU A 102 -9.08 13.87 0.82
CA GLU A 102 -8.72 15.27 0.60
C GLU A 102 -7.72 15.79 1.63
N ASP A 103 -7.58 15.08 2.76
CA ASP A 103 -6.65 15.42 3.83
C ASP A 103 -5.20 15.03 3.48
N LYS A 104 -4.46 16.00 2.93
CA LYS A 104 -3.05 15.86 2.60
C LYS A 104 -2.13 15.79 3.82
N ALA A 105 -2.61 16.19 5.00
CA ALA A 105 -1.90 16.09 6.28
C ALA A 105 -2.24 14.81 7.04
N GLY A 106 -3.00 13.90 6.41
CA GLY A 106 -3.42 12.64 7.01
C GLY A 106 -2.26 11.77 7.48
N ARG A 107 -2.57 10.87 8.42
CA ARG A 107 -1.60 9.89 8.96
C ARG A 107 -0.94 9.10 7.82
N PRO A 108 0.32 8.64 7.97
CA PRO A 108 1.08 8.00 6.90
C PRO A 108 0.32 6.88 6.16
N ILE A 109 -0.35 5.98 6.89
CA ILE A 109 -1.11 4.87 6.29
C ILE A 109 -2.24 5.39 5.38
N ALA A 110 -3.03 6.36 5.84
CA ALA A 110 -4.13 6.92 5.06
C ALA A 110 -3.61 7.64 3.81
N ARG A 111 -2.54 8.42 3.94
CA ARG A 111 -1.90 9.10 2.81
C ARG A 111 -1.40 8.11 1.74
N PHE A 112 -0.74 7.03 2.14
CA PHE A 112 -0.22 6.05 1.19
C PHE A 112 -1.33 5.17 0.59
N ALA A 113 -2.41 4.92 1.32
CA ALA A 113 -3.60 4.28 0.77
C ALA A 113 -4.28 5.15 -0.30
N ASP A 114 -4.37 6.47 -0.08
CA ASP A 114 -4.88 7.42 -1.07
C ASP A 114 -4.02 7.41 -2.35
N ILE A 115 -2.69 7.49 -2.21
CA ILE A 115 -1.78 7.39 -3.35
C ILE A 115 -2.00 6.08 -4.11
N MET A 116 -2.05 4.94 -3.41
CA MET A 116 -2.30 3.64 -4.01
C MET A 116 -3.63 3.60 -4.77
N ALA A 117 -4.71 4.09 -4.15
CA ALA A 117 -6.02 4.14 -4.78
C ALA A 117 -6.02 4.99 -6.05
N ARG A 118 -5.42 6.19 -6.01
CA ARG A 118 -5.29 7.08 -7.18
C ARG A 118 -4.49 6.43 -8.31
N ARG A 119 -3.43 5.69 -7.99
CA ARG A 119 -2.63 4.97 -8.99
C ARG A 119 -3.43 3.87 -9.70
N TRP A 120 -4.16 3.05 -8.94
CA TRP A 120 -5.01 2.00 -9.52
C TRP A 120 -6.17 2.58 -10.34
N LEU A 121 -6.86 3.60 -9.82
CA LEU A 121 -7.92 4.30 -10.55
C LEU A 121 -7.39 4.96 -11.83
N THR A 122 -6.18 5.55 -11.79
CA THR A 122 -5.55 6.13 -13.00
C THR A 122 -5.29 5.07 -14.07
N ARG A 123 -4.87 3.85 -13.71
CA ARG A 123 -4.71 2.76 -14.68
C ARG A 123 -6.04 2.33 -15.30
N ILE A 124 -7.10 2.29 -14.51
CA ILE A 124 -8.46 1.99 -14.99
C ILE A 124 -8.94 3.09 -15.95
N ASP A 125 -8.71 4.35 -15.62
CA ASP A 125 -9.13 5.47 -16.46
C ASP A 125 -8.27 5.60 -17.72
N HIS A 126 -6.98 5.31 -17.65
CA HIS A 126 -6.09 5.21 -18.81
C HIS A 126 -6.61 4.17 -19.82
N ALA A 127 -7.03 2.99 -19.34
CA ALA A 127 -7.61 1.96 -20.20
C ALA A 127 -8.90 2.45 -20.92
N LYS A 128 -9.72 3.28 -20.26
CA LYS A 128 -10.90 3.89 -20.90
C LYS A 128 -10.50 4.86 -22.02
N VAL A 129 -9.46 5.66 -21.82
CA VAL A 129 -8.91 6.56 -22.86
C VAL A 129 -8.37 5.75 -24.03
N GLU A 130 -7.65 4.65 -23.78
CA GLU A 130 -7.15 3.76 -24.84
C GLU A 130 -8.29 3.12 -25.65
N ILE A 131 -9.37 2.70 -24.99
CA ILE A 131 -10.57 2.17 -25.67
C ILE A 131 -11.17 3.25 -26.58
N ALA A 132 -11.36 4.47 -26.08
CA ALA A 132 -11.90 5.58 -26.88
C ALA A 132 -11.00 5.91 -28.10
N LEU A 133 -9.68 5.89 -27.93
CA LEU A 133 -8.73 6.08 -29.02
C LEU A 133 -8.85 4.97 -30.08
N LYS A 134 -9.01 3.71 -29.66
CA LYS A 134 -9.20 2.58 -30.59
C LYS A 134 -10.52 2.66 -31.34
N THR A 135 -11.60 3.06 -30.67
CA THR A 135 -12.90 3.28 -31.32
C THR A 135 -12.81 4.38 -32.36
N TYR A 136 -12.19 5.52 -32.02
CA TYR A 136 -11.97 6.60 -32.98
C TYR A 136 -11.15 6.15 -34.19
N TYR A 137 -10.08 5.38 -33.95
CA TYR A 137 -9.26 4.84 -35.02
C TYR A 137 -10.05 3.92 -35.95
N ALA A 138 -10.93 3.07 -35.42
CA ALA A 138 -11.76 2.18 -36.25
C ALA A 138 -12.68 2.95 -37.21
N GLU A 139 -13.10 4.16 -36.84
CA GLU A 139 -13.99 5.01 -37.64
C GLU A 139 -13.24 5.92 -38.64
N ASN A 140 -12.02 6.36 -38.29
CA ASN A 140 -11.28 7.38 -39.05
C ASN A 140 -10.01 6.85 -39.73
N VAL A 141 -9.58 5.63 -39.37
CA VAL A 141 -8.32 5.00 -39.82
C VAL A 141 -7.08 5.83 -39.46
N GLU A 142 -7.20 6.68 -38.46
CA GLU A 142 -6.12 7.46 -37.85
C GLU A 142 -6.45 7.82 -36.40
N TYR A 143 -5.44 8.04 -35.58
CA TYR A 143 -5.62 8.60 -34.25
C TYR A 143 -5.78 10.12 -34.32
N PRO A 144 -6.54 10.75 -33.41
CA PRO A 144 -6.77 12.18 -33.48
C PRO A 144 -5.49 12.95 -33.15
N SER A 145 -5.29 14.14 -33.73
CA SER A 145 -4.11 14.98 -33.45
C SER A 145 -4.04 15.46 -31.99
N SER A 146 -5.17 15.43 -31.27
CA SER A 146 -5.29 15.71 -29.84
C SER A 146 -6.41 14.88 -29.22
N LEU A 147 -6.53 14.85 -27.89
CA LEU A 147 -7.65 14.16 -27.23
C LEU A 147 -8.99 14.92 -27.33
N ALA A 148 -9.02 16.15 -27.85
CA ALA A 148 -10.23 16.98 -27.87
C ALA A 148 -11.46 16.32 -28.50
N PRO A 149 -11.36 15.59 -29.64
CA PRO A 149 -12.51 14.89 -30.22
C PRO A 149 -13.12 13.84 -29.30
N LEU A 150 -12.31 13.19 -28.46
CA LEU A 150 -12.76 12.18 -27.51
C LEU A 150 -13.36 12.82 -26.25
N LEU A 151 -12.75 13.89 -25.76
CA LEU A 151 -13.17 14.57 -24.53
C LEU A 151 -14.44 15.42 -24.70
N ASN A 152 -14.81 15.72 -25.95
CA ASN A 152 -16.02 16.46 -26.32
C ASN A 152 -17.21 15.55 -26.64
N LEU A 153 -17.07 14.23 -26.51
CA LEU A 153 -18.18 13.29 -26.63
C LEU A 153 -19.25 13.55 -25.54
N PRO A 154 -20.51 13.11 -25.75
CA PRO A 154 -21.55 13.22 -24.74
C PRO A 154 -21.15 12.60 -23.39
N ALA A 155 -21.74 13.13 -22.31
CA ALA A 155 -21.55 12.58 -20.97
C ALA A 155 -21.86 11.07 -20.93
N GLY A 156 -21.01 10.31 -20.24
CA GLY A 156 -21.07 8.85 -20.21
C GLY A 156 -20.36 8.14 -21.38
N LYS A 157 -20.02 8.86 -22.46
CA LYS A 157 -19.19 8.36 -23.57
C LYS A 157 -17.78 8.95 -23.58
N ALA A 158 -17.62 10.20 -23.13
CA ALA A 158 -16.31 10.83 -23.01
C ALA A 158 -15.46 10.10 -21.94
N PRO A 159 -14.20 9.75 -22.26
CA PRO A 159 -13.28 9.25 -21.25
C PRO A 159 -12.86 10.37 -20.28
N PRO A 160 -12.27 10.04 -19.12
CA PRO A 160 -11.80 11.03 -18.15
C PRO A 160 -10.78 12.01 -18.75
N LYS A 161 -10.95 13.30 -18.46
CA LYS A 161 -10.06 14.38 -18.97
C LYS A 161 -8.68 14.38 -18.31
N ASN A 162 -8.64 14.05 -17.03
CA ASN A 162 -7.45 14.07 -16.18
C ASN A 162 -7.22 12.70 -15.55
N ASP A 163 -5.99 12.46 -15.10
CA ASP A 163 -5.68 11.37 -14.20
C ASP A 163 -6.25 11.63 -12.79
N ARG A 164 -6.09 10.65 -11.88
CA ARG A 164 -6.64 10.76 -10.52
C ARG A 164 -5.78 11.60 -9.58
N PHE A 165 -4.70 12.19 -10.07
CA PHE A 165 -3.93 13.22 -9.38
C PHE A 165 -4.32 14.63 -9.84
N GLY A 166 -5.14 14.74 -10.89
CA GLY A 166 -5.65 16.00 -11.42
C GLY A 166 -4.88 16.51 -12.64
N ASP A 167 -3.85 15.79 -13.09
CA ASP A 167 -3.06 16.19 -14.25
C ASP A 167 -3.78 15.78 -15.55
N PRO A 168 -3.74 16.61 -16.60
CA PRO A 168 -4.21 16.20 -17.92
C PRO A 168 -3.32 15.08 -18.48
N TRP A 169 -3.92 14.17 -19.24
CA TRP A 169 -3.20 13.11 -19.94
C TRP A 169 -2.13 13.67 -20.88
N ALA A 170 -0.92 13.11 -20.82
CA ALA A 170 0.13 13.41 -21.77
C ALA A 170 -0.07 12.55 -23.02
N TYR A 171 -0.67 13.15 -24.06
CA TYR A 171 -0.95 12.51 -25.35
C TYR A 171 -0.17 13.18 -26.48
N LYS A 172 0.43 12.37 -27.36
CA LYS A 172 1.13 12.87 -28.55
C LYS A 172 1.10 11.83 -29.68
N ILE A 173 0.95 12.28 -30.91
CA ILE A 173 1.21 11.45 -32.10
C ILE A 173 2.71 11.19 -32.23
N GLU A 174 3.06 9.92 -32.48
CA GLU A 174 4.43 9.47 -32.67
C GLU A 174 4.66 9.11 -34.15
N PRO A 175 5.63 9.73 -34.83
CA PRO A 175 5.91 9.40 -36.23
C PRO A 175 6.49 7.99 -36.34
N PHE A 176 6.25 7.31 -37.46
CA PHE A 176 7.01 6.10 -37.80
C PHE A 176 8.39 6.49 -38.32
N SER A 177 9.41 5.69 -37.97
CA SER A 177 10.79 5.94 -38.41
C SER A 177 11.04 5.64 -39.88
N ARG A 178 10.24 4.74 -40.50
CA ARG A 178 10.47 4.24 -41.86
C ARG A 178 9.23 4.25 -42.76
N LEU A 179 8.07 4.65 -42.24
CA LEU A 179 6.80 4.64 -42.97
C LEU A 179 6.34 6.08 -43.21
N SER A 180 6.33 6.50 -44.46
CA SER A 180 5.88 7.82 -44.90
C SER A 180 4.54 7.73 -45.61
N GLY A 181 3.77 8.83 -45.61
CA GLY A 181 2.47 8.90 -46.31
C GLY A 181 1.26 8.44 -45.50
N LEU A 182 1.46 7.88 -44.29
CA LEU A 182 0.37 7.60 -43.35
C LEU A 182 0.43 8.57 -42.17
N ALA A 183 -0.64 9.33 -41.95
CA ALA A 183 -0.76 10.26 -40.83
C ALA A 183 -1.24 9.55 -39.56
N ASN A 184 -0.73 9.98 -38.41
CA ASN A 184 -1.31 9.72 -37.08
C ASN A 184 -1.62 8.24 -36.75
N GLN A 185 -0.73 7.32 -37.12
CA GLN A 185 -0.95 5.89 -36.94
C GLN A 185 -0.42 5.32 -35.61
N ARG A 186 0.33 6.12 -34.84
CA ARG A 186 0.90 5.73 -33.55
C ARG A 186 0.83 6.91 -32.60
N TYR A 187 0.66 6.63 -31.31
CA TYR A 187 0.62 7.64 -30.27
C TYR A 187 1.36 7.19 -29.00
N SER A 188 1.69 8.15 -28.15
CA SER A 188 2.07 7.97 -26.75
C SER A 188 0.98 8.54 -25.85
N LEU A 189 0.66 7.84 -24.75
CA LEU A 189 -0.35 8.24 -23.77
C LEU A 189 0.10 7.82 -22.37
N PHE A 190 0.29 8.77 -21.45
CA PHE A 190 0.67 8.48 -20.08
C PHE A 190 0.16 9.51 -19.07
N SER A 191 0.14 9.14 -17.78
CA SER A 191 -0.08 10.07 -16.66
C SER A 191 1.26 10.69 -16.25
N LYS A 192 1.31 12.02 -16.10
CA LYS A 192 2.54 12.71 -15.66
C LYS A 192 2.94 12.29 -14.24
N SER A 193 1.95 12.16 -13.36
CA SER A 193 2.11 11.72 -11.98
C SER A 193 2.57 10.27 -11.84
N MET A 194 2.26 9.40 -12.82
CA MET A 194 2.70 7.99 -12.81
C MET A 194 3.92 7.71 -13.70
N GLY A 195 4.35 8.67 -14.51
CA GLY A 195 5.46 8.55 -15.44
C GLY A 195 5.10 7.95 -16.80
N ASN A 196 6.05 8.00 -17.73
CA ASN A 196 5.89 7.55 -19.12
C ASN A 196 5.87 6.02 -19.30
N LYS A 197 6.14 5.27 -18.23
CA LYS A 197 6.08 3.80 -18.17
C LYS A 197 4.87 3.33 -17.37
N LEU A 198 3.72 3.98 -17.54
CA LEU A 198 2.48 3.50 -16.94
C LEU A 198 2.22 2.07 -17.42
N THR A 199 2.43 1.09 -16.54
CA THR A 199 2.10 -0.31 -16.82
C THR A 199 0.60 -0.38 -17.04
N LYS A 200 0.22 -0.69 -18.29
CA LYS A 200 -1.18 -0.80 -18.72
C LYS A 200 -1.89 -1.81 -17.85
N LEU A 201 -3.17 -1.58 -17.58
CA LEU A 201 -3.98 -2.51 -16.78
C LEU A 201 -3.94 -3.94 -17.35
N THR A 202 -3.94 -4.08 -18.68
CA THR A 202 -3.85 -5.39 -19.37
C THR A 202 -2.48 -6.07 -19.28
N ALA A 203 -1.42 -5.33 -18.95
CA ALA A 203 -0.07 -5.85 -18.79
C ALA A 203 0.23 -6.22 -17.32
N TRP A 204 -0.69 -5.97 -16.40
CA TRP A 204 -0.52 -6.34 -15.00
C TRP A 204 -0.85 -7.81 -14.77
N PRO A 205 0.07 -8.59 -14.17
CA PRO A 205 -0.24 -9.90 -13.66
C PRO A 205 -1.13 -9.76 -12.42
N LEU A 206 -2.44 -9.83 -12.62
CA LEU A 206 -3.44 -9.82 -11.53
C LEU A 206 -3.57 -11.19 -10.85
N ASP A 207 -2.82 -12.20 -11.30
CA ASP A 207 -2.73 -13.52 -10.70
C ASP A 207 -1.92 -13.55 -9.40
N ARG A 208 -1.25 -12.45 -9.05
CA ARG A 208 -0.53 -12.31 -7.78
C ARG A 208 -0.61 -10.86 -7.25
N TYR A 209 -1.04 -10.72 -6.00
CA TYR A 209 -0.91 -9.45 -5.28
C TYR A 209 0.58 -9.22 -4.98
N GLY A 210 1.07 -8.02 -5.29
CA GLY A 210 2.37 -7.58 -4.84
C GLY A 210 3.48 -7.63 -5.89
N SER A 211 4.47 -6.78 -5.64
CA SER A 211 5.79 -6.80 -6.26
C SER A 211 6.55 -8.08 -5.85
N PRO A 212 7.57 -8.56 -6.61
CA PRO A 212 8.51 -9.59 -6.13
C PRO A 212 9.26 -9.20 -4.84
N LYS A 213 9.05 -7.97 -4.35
CA LYS A 213 9.60 -7.47 -3.10
C LYS A 213 8.93 -8.10 -1.88
N SER A 214 9.73 -8.53 -0.92
CA SER A 214 9.26 -8.96 0.40
C SER A 214 10.14 -8.38 1.51
N ALA A 215 9.63 -8.41 2.74
CA ALA A 215 10.38 -7.95 3.90
C ALA A 215 10.16 -8.88 5.10
N ALA A 216 11.20 -9.07 5.90
CA ALA A 216 11.15 -9.78 7.18
C ALA A 216 11.78 -8.92 8.28
N ILE A 217 11.22 -8.97 9.49
CA ILE A 217 11.78 -8.29 10.67
C ILE A 217 12.95 -9.13 11.19
N LEU A 218 14.15 -8.53 11.25
CA LEU A 218 15.34 -9.13 11.83
C LEU A 218 15.57 -8.70 13.28
N GLY A 219 15.32 -7.43 13.57
CA GLY A 219 15.66 -6.83 14.85
C GLY A 219 14.84 -5.58 15.13
N ARG A 220 14.74 -5.21 16.41
CA ARG A 220 13.95 -4.05 16.85
C ARG A 220 14.79 -3.23 17.83
N LYS A 221 14.83 -1.92 17.62
CA LYS A 221 15.32 -0.98 18.62
C LYS A 221 14.16 -0.10 19.04
N THR A 222 13.71 -0.29 20.27
CA THR A 222 12.60 0.46 20.88
C THR A 222 13.06 1.78 21.51
N ALA A 223 14.37 2.08 21.48
CA ALA A 223 14.91 3.38 21.87
C ALA A 223 14.49 4.45 20.86
N ASN A 224 14.09 5.63 21.34
CA ASN A 224 13.50 6.68 20.53
C ASN A 224 14.56 7.34 19.60
N PRO A 225 14.38 7.38 18.27
CA PRO A 225 13.21 6.92 17.51
C PRO A 225 13.16 5.40 17.34
N ILE A 226 11.96 4.82 17.52
CA ILE A 226 11.71 3.39 17.24
C ILE A 226 12.23 3.09 15.83
N SER A 227 13.12 2.12 15.74
CA SER A 227 13.66 1.64 14.48
C SER A 227 13.59 0.13 14.40
N VAL A 228 13.38 -0.36 13.18
CA VAL A 228 13.24 -1.77 12.90
C VAL A 228 14.28 -2.14 11.85
N GLU A 229 15.01 -3.20 12.13
CA GLU A 229 15.92 -3.81 11.18
C GLU A 229 15.15 -4.82 10.34
N PHE A 230 15.21 -4.64 9.03
CA PHE A 230 14.54 -5.47 8.05
C PHE A 230 15.54 -6.14 7.12
N GLU A 231 15.18 -7.35 6.68
CA GLU A 231 15.71 -7.95 5.48
C GLU A 231 14.69 -7.75 4.36
N THR A 232 15.08 -7.05 3.30
CA THR A 232 14.26 -6.84 2.10
C THR A 232 14.79 -7.71 0.98
N VAL A 233 13.93 -8.52 0.38
CA VAL A 233 14.25 -9.26 -0.86
C VAL A 233 13.67 -8.46 -2.01
N THR A 234 14.47 -8.20 -3.03
CA THR A 234 14.07 -7.47 -4.24
C THR A 234 14.65 -8.17 -5.48
N GLU A 235 14.34 -7.69 -6.69
CA GLU A 235 14.94 -8.22 -7.93
C GLU A 235 16.47 -8.10 -7.97
N VAL A 236 17.04 -7.08 -7.30
CA VAL A 236 18.50 -6.89 -7.22
C VAL A 236 19.16 -7.70 -6.09
N GLY A 237 18.39 -8.53 -5.39
CA GLY A 237 18.85 -9.41 -4.33
C GLY A 237 18.34 -9.03 -2.94
N THR A 238 18.91 -9.69 -1.93
CA THR A 238 18.59 -9.52 -0.51
C THR A 238 19.48 -8.45 0.11
N GLN A 239 18.86 -7.50 0.80
CA GLN A 239 19.57 -6.41 1.48
C GLN A 239 18.97 -6.15 2.86
N ARG A 240 19.81 -5.69 3.79
CA ARG A 240 19.38 -5.32 5.14
C ARG A 240 19.36 -3.81 5.29
N GLY A 241 18.50 -3.32 6.16
CA GLY A 241 18.50 -1.91 6.52
C GLY A 241 17.70 -1.63 7.79
N VAL A 242 17.93 -0.46 8.36
CA VAL A 242 17.25 0.01 9.58
C VAL A 242 16.41 1.22 9.24
N ALA A 243 15.08 1.10 9.38
CA ALA A 243 14.15 2.19 9.11
C ALA A 243 13.53 2.71 10.40
N THR A 244 13.43 4.04 10.50
CA THR A 244 12.45 4.73 11.35
C THR A 244 11.18 4.99 10.55
N GLU A 245 10.08 5.33 11.20
CA GLU A 245 8.79 5.63 10.55
C GLU A 245 8.96 6.59 9.35
N ASN A 246 8.28 6.28 8.24
CA ASN A 246 8.40 6.90 6.91
C ASN A 246 9.73 6.71 6.18
N GLY A 247 10.73 6.05 6.77
CA GLY A 247 12.00 5.72 6.13
C GLY A 247 11.83 4.83 4.91
N LEU A 248 12.55 5.13 3.83
CA LEU A 248 12.59 4.35 2.60
C LEU A 248 13.90 3.58 2.52
N ILE A 249 13.81 2.25 2.40
CA ILE A 249 14.96 1.36 2.30
C ILE A 249 14.71 0.40 1.15
N ASN A 250 15.63 0.37 0.18
CA ASN A 250 15.62 -0.60 -0.92
C ASN A 250 14.27 -0.68 -1.66
N GLY A 251 13.63 0.48 -1.84
CA GLY A 251 12.33 0.56 -2.54
C GLY A 251 11.13 0.07 -1.72
N ILE A 252 11.26 -0.06 -0.39
CA ILE A 252 10.16 -0.34 0.55
C ILE A 252 10.18 0.72 1.64
N ARG A 253 9.02 1.35 1.88
CA ARG A 253 8.84 2.39 2.89
C ARG A 253 8.18 1.82 4.14
N PHE A 254 8.82 2.01 5.28
CA PHE A 254 8.26 1.61 6.58
C PHE A 254 7.25 2.65 7.07
N LEU A 255 6.07 2.19 7.51
CA LEU A 255 5.00 3.07 7.96
C LEU A 255 4.63 2.87 9.42
N LYS A 256 4.56 1.64 9.90
CA LYS A 256 4.14 1.37 11.28
C LYS A 256 4.62 0.01 11.76
N LEU A 257 5.12 -0.06 12.99
CA LEU A 257 5.30 -1.31 13.73
C LEU A 257 4.08 -1.48 14.64
N ASP A 258 3.50 -2.68 14.71
CA ASP A 258 2.44 -2.94 15.66
C ASP A 258 2.95 -2.91 17.11
N SER A 259 2.01 -2.79 18.04
CA SER A 259 2.28 -2.61 19.46
C SER A 259 3.05 -3.77 20.10
N ASP A 260 2.83 -5.00 19.62
CA ASP A 260 3.54 -6.23 20.06
C ASP A 260 4.75 -6.58 19.14
N GLY A 261 4.98 -5.79 18.08
CA GLY A 261 6.01 -6.00 17.06
C GLY A 261 5.88 -7.31 16.26
N ARG A 262 4.70 -7.93 16.24
CA ARG A 262 4.33 -9.09 15.42
C ARG A 262 4.37 -8.80 13.93
N PHE A 263 4.18 -7.56 13.51
CA PHE A 263 4.28 -7.14 12.12
C PHE A 263 4.68 -5.68 11.96
N ALA A 264 5.23 -5.36 10.79
CA ALA A 264 5.42 -4.00 10.33
C ALA A 264 4.63 -3.80 9.04
N LEU A 265 3.79 -2.75 9.02
CA LEU A 265 3.15 -2.29 7.79
C LEU A 265 4.11 -1.39 7.03
N MET A 266 4.30 -1.74 5.76
CA MET A 266 5.17 -1.08 4.81
C MET A 266 4.43 -0.94 3.48
N ILE A 267 4.97 -0.13 2.57
CA ILE A 267 4.46 0.01 1.22
C ILE A 267 5.62 0.02 0.23
N ASP A 268 5.45 -0.53 -0.95
CA ASP A 268 6.46 -0.40 -2.00
C ASP A 268 6.66 1.09 -2.39
N SER A 269 7.83 1.41 -2.94
CA SER A 269 8.20 2.78 -3.31
C SER A 269 7.33 3.41 -4.39
N GLU A 270 6.76 2.59 -5.28
CA GLU A 270 5.82 3.03 -6.31
C GLU A 270 4.41 3.26 -5.71
N CYS A 271 4.15 2.71 -4.52
CA CYS A 271 2.90 2.78 -3.78
C CYS A 271 1.77 1.99 -4.46
N ASP A 272 2.06 0.87 -5.12
CA ASP A 272 1.05 0.04 -5.77
C ASP A 272 0.53 -1.08 -4.86
N TYR A 273 1.32 -1.51 -3.88
CA TYR A 273 1.07 -2.64 -3.00
C TYR A 273 1.57 -2.40 -1.58
N TRP A 274 0.80 -2.91 -0.61
CA TRP A 274 1.26 -3.05 0.75
C TRP A 274 2.29 -4.17 0.86
N VAL A 275 3.24 -4.01 1.78
CA VAL A 275 4.18 -5.04 2.20
C VAL A 275 4.04 -5.17 3.71
N VAL A 276 3.80 -6.38 4.21
CA VAL A 276 3.76 -6.64 5.65
C VAL A 276 4.90 -7.56 6.01
N ALA A 277 5.84 -7.03 6.79
CA ALA A 277 6.95 -7.80 7.32
C ALA A 277 6.52 -8.45 8.63
N THR A 278 6.83 -9.74 8.80
CA THR A 278 6.69 -10.45 10.07
C THR A 278 8.07 -10.90 10.55
N PRO A 279 8.24 -11.22 11.84
CA PRO A 279 9.48 -11.83 12.34
C PRO A 279 9.84 -13.05 11.52
N ALA A 280 11.12 -13.18 11.18
CA ALA A 280 11.61 -14.42 10.58
C ALA A 280 11.24 -15.58 11.50
N ARG A 281 10.57 -16.61 10.97
CA ARG A 281 10.31 -17.85 11.72
C ARG A 281 11.68 -18.37 12.18
N SER A 282 11.85 -18.54 13.48
CA SER A 282 13.04 -19.21 14.04
C SER A 282 13.20 -20.54 13.30
N ARG A 283 14.28 -20.67 12.54
CA ARG A 283 14.68 -21.94 11.94
C ARG A 283 15.20 -22.87 13.02
#